data_AF-A0A336N686-F1
#
_entry.id   AF-A0A336N686-F1
#
_cell.length_a   1.000
_cell.length_b   1.000
_cell.length_c   1.000
_cell.angle_alpha   90.00
_cell.angle_beta   90.00
_cell.angle_gamma   90.00
#
_symmetry.space_group_name_H-M   'P 1'
#
loop_
_entity.id
_entity.type
_entity.pdbx_description
1 polymer ?
#
loop_
_entity_poly.entity_id
_entity_poly.type
_entity_poly.pdbx_seq_one_letter_code
_entity_poly.pdbx_strand_id
1 'polypeptide(L)'
;MCLAVTVNLAGGQPVSIANMKAVRELTAKHGIKVFYDATRCIENAYFIKEQEEGYKDRSIKSIVHEMFSYADGCTMSGKKTA
;
A
#
# COMPACT_ATOMS: atom_id res chain seq x y z
N MET A 1 3.59 10.63 8.76
CA MET A 1 4.27 9.31 8.74
C MET A 1 4.27 8.79 7.30
N CYS A 2 5.41 8.26 6.83
CA CYS A 2 5.57 7.75 5.46
C CYS A 2 5.53 6.23 5.48
N LEU A 3 4.64 5.62 4.71
CA LEU A 3 4.56 4.17 4.53
C LEU A 3 4.92 3.82 3.08
N ALA A 4 6.06 3.15 2.89
CA ALA A 4 6.50 2.74 1.56
C ALA A 4 5.84 1.42 1.15
N VAL A 5 5.27 1.39 -0.06
CA VAL A 5 4.57 0.23 -0.61
C VAL A 5 5.01 0.03 -2.06
N THR A 6 5.97 -0.86 -2.35
CA THR A 6 6.78 -1.75 -1.47
C THR A 6 7.95 -1.03 -0.75
N VAL A 7 8.55 -1.67 0.27
CA VAL A 7 9.70 -1.11 1.00
C VAL A 7 10.99 -1.27 0.18
N ASN A 8 11.43 -0.19 -0.46
CA ASN A 8 12.58 -0.18 -1.37
C ASN A 8 13.90 -0.65 -0.73
N LEU A 9 14.15 -0.38 0.56
CA LEU A 9 15.38 -0.78 1.27
C LEU A 9 15.32 -2.20 1.86
N ALA A 10 14.14 -2.82 1.94
CA ALA A 10 13.97 -4.18 2.46
C ALA A 10 13.95 -5.23 1.34
N GLY A 11 14.36 -4.86 0.12
CA GLY A 11 14.36 -5.76 -1.04
C GLY A 11 12.99 -5.91 -1.72
N GLY A 12 12.10 -4.92 -1.61
CA GLY A 12 10.80 -4.94 -2.32
C GLY A 12 9.74 -5.80 -1.65
N GLN A 13 9.87 -6.07 -0.35
CA GLN A 13 8.89 -6.85 0.41
C GLN A 13 7.51 -6.18 0.39
N PRO A 14 6.43 -6.96 0.16
CA PRO A 14 5.08 -6.44 0.15
C PRO A 14 4.58 -6.11 1.55
N VAL A 15 3.70 -5.13 1.63
CA VAL A 15 2.94 -4.78 2.84
C VAL A 15 1.51 -5.26 2.64
N SER A 16 0.96 -6.01 3.61
CA SER A 16 -0.40 -6.53 3.58
C SER A 16 -1.45 -5.45 3.84
N ILE A 17 -2.70 -5.69 3.43
CA ILE A 17 -3.82 -4.78 3.72
C ILE A 17 -4.05 -4.67 5.23
N ALA A 18 -3.96 -5.79 5.96
CA ALA A 18 -4.08 -5.80 7.41
C ALA A 18 -3.08 -4.85 8.10
N ASN A 19 -1.83 -4.80 7.63
CA ASN A 19 -0.83 -3.88 8.17
C ASN A 19 -1.18 -2.41 7.85
N MET A 20 -1.57 -2.12 6.61
CA MET A 20 -1.98 -0.76 6.22
C MET A 20 -3.15 -0.24 7.06
N LYS A 21 -4.14 -1.10 7.30
CA LYS A 21 -5.31 -0.78 8.13
C LYS A 21 -4.92 -0.50 9.59
N ALA A 22 -4.12 -1.38 10.20
CA ALA A 22 -3.66 -1.19 11.59
C ALA A 22 -2.88 0.12 11.77
N VAL A 23 -2.03 0.45 10.79
CA VAL A 23 -1.28 1.70 10.77
C VAL A 23 -2.19 2.92 10.63
N ARG A 24 -3.21 2.87 9.76
CA ARG A 24 -4.21 3.95 9.64
C ARG A 24 -5.01 4.13 10.93
N GLU A 25 -5.46 3.05 11.55
CA GLU A 25 -6.21 3.11 12.81
C GLU A 25 -5.38 3.76 13.94
N LEU A 26 -4.10 3.38 14.06
CA LEU A 26 -3.21 3.96 15.07
C LEU A 26 -2.94 5.45 14.82
N THR A 27 -2.62 5.82 13.58
CA THR A 27 -2.33 7.23 13.25
C THR A 27 -3.55 8.13 13.31
N ALA A 28 -4.74 7.62 12.97
CA ALA A 28 -5.99 8.36 13.08
C ALA A 28 -6.27 8.76 14.54
N LYS A 29 -6.04 7.86 15.50
CA LYS A 29 -6.17 8.14 16.94
C LYS A 29 -5.30 9.30 17.43
N HIS A 30 -4.17 9.55 16.75
CA HIS A 30 -3.20 10.58 17.11
C HIS A 30 -3.23 11.80 16.18
N GLY A 31 -4.19 11.88 15.24
CA GLY A 31 -4.25 12.97 14.27
C GLY A 31 -3.07 13.04 13.30
N ILE A 32 -2.32 11.95 13.15
CA ILE A 32 -1.13 11.89 12.30
C ILE A 32 -1.53 11.58 10.86
N LYS A 33 -1.03 12.38 9.91
CA LYS A 33 -1.22 12.15 8.48
C LYS A 33 -0.34 11.01 7.95
N VAL A 34 -0.90 10.17 7.08
CA VAL A 34 -0.25 9.03 6.44
C VAL A 34 -0.04 9.34 4.97
N PHE A 35 1.20 9.31 4.50
CA PHE A 35 1.52 9.44 3.08
C PHE A 35 2.19 8.17 2.57
N TYR A 36 1.79 7.71 1.38
CA TYR A 36 2.38 6.53 0.76
C TYR A 36 3.51 6.92 -0.20
N ASP A 37 4.62 6.18 -0.17
CA ASP A 37 5.53 6.10 -1.31
C ASP A 37 4.99 5.03 -2.26
N ALA A 38 4.32 5.49 -3.32
CA ALA A 38 3.58 4.68 -4.28
C ALA A 38 4.42 4.19 -5.46
N THR A 39 5.75 4.31 -5.39
CA THR A 39 6.65 4.00 -6.52
C THR A 39 6.55 2.55 -7.01
N ARG A 40 6.04 1.61 -6.20
CA ARG A 40 5.80 0.20 -6.57
C ARG A 40 4.46 -0.33 -6.05
N CYS A 41 3.44 0.52 -6.02
CA CYS A 41 2.13 0.15 -5.46
C CYS A 41 1.45 -0.98 -6.26
N ILE A 42 1.70 -1.07 -7.58
CA ILE A 42 1.14 -2.11 -8.45
C ILE A 42 1.77 -3.49 -8.14
N GLU A 43 3.09 -3.55 -7.95
CA GLU A 43 3.77 -4.78 -7.53
C GLU A 43 3.27 -5.25 -6.17
N ASN A 44 3.09 -4.33 -5.21
CA ASN A 44 2.51 -4.65 -3.91
C ASN A 44 1.09 -5.22 -4.03
N ALA A 45 0.26 -4.64 -4.90
CA ALA A 45 -1.10 -5.10 -5.15
C ALA A 45 -1.14 -6.49 -5.82
N TYR A 46 -0.16 -6.81 -6.66
CA TYR A 46 0.01 -8.15 -7.24
C TYR A 46 0.32 -9.18 -6.14
N PHE A 47 1.26 -8.89 -5.24
CA PHE A 47 1.54 -9.77 -4.10
C PHE A 47 0.33 -9.96 -3.19
N ILE A 48 -0.44 -8.91 -2.91
CA ILE A 48 -1.69 -9.01 -2.15
C ILE A 48 -2.68 -9.94 -2.86
N LYS A 49 -2.87 -9.80 -4.18
CA LYS A 49 -3.76 -10.65 -4.96
C LYS A 49 -3.36 -12.13 -4.91
N GLU A 50 -2.06 -12.41 -5.00
CA GLU A 50 -1.52 -13.77 -5.06
C GLU A 50 -1.49 -14.45 -3.69
N GLN A 51 -1.12 -13.71 -2.64
CA GLN A 51 -0.72 -14.26 -1.33
C GLN A 51 -1.71 -13.97 -0.20
N GLU A 52 -2.55 -12.92 -0.30
CA GLU A 52 -3.52 -12.58 0.76
C GLU A 52 -4.88 -13.24 0.49
N GLU A 53 -5.37 -14.01 1.46
CA GLU A 53 -6.68 -14.68 1.36
C GLU A 53 -7.81 -13.66 1.21
N GLY A 54 -8.79 -13.95 0.34
CA GLY A 54 -9.90 -13.05 0.04
C GLY A 54 -9.62 -12.02 -1.07
N TYR A 55 -8.39 -11.93 -1.58
CA TYR A 55 -8.03 -10.98 -2.66
C TYR A 55 -7.81 -11.63 -4.03
N LYS A 56 -7.79 -12.96 -4.13
CA LYS A 56 -7.53 -13.71 -5.38
C LYS A 56 -8.44 -13.31 -6.53
N ASP A 57 -9.72 -13.05 -6.28
CA ASP A 57 -10.69 -12.68 -7.33
C ASP A 57 -10.81 -11.16 -7.56
N ARG A 58 -10.17 -10.35 -6.71
CA ARG A 58 -10.23 -8.89 -6.82
C ARG A 58 -9.30 -8.39 -7.92
N SER A 59 -9.74 -7.38 -8.67
CA SER A 59 -8.88 -6.74 -9.67
C SER A 59 -7.71 -6.01 -8.99
N ILE A 60 -6.56 -5.92 -9.66
CA ILE A 60 -5.43 -5.12 -9.16
C ILE A 60 -5.86 -3.68 -8.89
N LYS A 61 -6.69 -3.10 -9.78
CA LYS A 61 -7.26 -1.76 -9.60
C LYS A 61 -8.04 -1.61 -8.29
N SER A 62 -8.89 -2.59 -7.93
CA SER A 62 -9.63 -2.55 -6.66
C SER A 62 -8.71 -2.68 -5.45
N ILE A 63 -7.66 -3.50 -5.54
CA ILE A 63 -6.69 -3.69 -4.45
C ILE A 63 -5.91 -2.39 -4.23
N VAL A 64 -5.41 -1.78 -5.31
CA VAL A 64 -4.73 -0.49 -5.25
C VAL A 64 -5.63 0.60 -4.64
N HIS A 65 -6.90 0.65 -5.07
CA HIS A 65 -7.86 1.60 -4.52
C HIS A 65 -8.07 1.41 -3.00
N GLU A 66 -8.15 0.16 -2.54
CA GLU A 66 -8.25 -0.15 -1.12
C GLU A 66 -6.98 0.24 -0.36
N MET A 67 -5.79 -0.08 -0.89
CA MET A 67 -4.51 0.33 -0.30
C MET A 67 -4.47 1.85 -0.06
N PHE A 68 -4.84 2.65 -1.06
CA PHE A 68 -4.84 4.12 -0.96
C PHE A 68 -5.95 4.69 -0.07
N SER A 69 -7.02 3.93 0.20
CA SER A 69 -8.07 4.36 1.14
C SER A 69 -7.55 4.52 2.59
N TYR A 70 -6.39 3.92 2.89
CA TYR A 70 -5.71 4.03 4.18
C TYR A 70 -4.64 5.14 4.23
N ALA A 71 -4.50 5.95 3.18
CA ALA A 71 -3.55 7.05 3.11
C ALA A 71 -4.28 8.41 3.00
N ASP A 72 -3.66 9.48 3.50
CA ASP A 72 -4.09 10.87 3.29
C ASP A 72 -3.51 11.46 1.99
N GLY A 73 -2.52 10.81 1.38
CA GLY A 73 -1.90 11.21 0.12
C GLY A 73 -0.78 10.27 -0.29
N CYS A 74 -0.16 10.51 -1.44
CA CYS A 74 0.99 9.73 -1.89
C CYS A 74 2.00 10.56 -2.68
N THR A 75 3.25 10.11 -2.67
CA THR A 75 4.30 10.52 -3.59
C THR A 75 4.61 9.36 -4.52
N MET A 76 4.62 9.60 -5.83
CA MET A 76 4.84 8.56 -6.83
C MET A 76 5.89 9.01 -7.85
N SER A 77 6.88 8.15 -8.11
CA SER A 77 7.79 8.33 -9.23
C SER A 77 7.28 7.53 -10.44
N GLY A 78 6.65 8.21 -11.40
CA GLY A 78 6.09 7.57 -12.60
C GLY A 78 7.11 6.89 -13.52
N LYS A 79 8.41 7.08 -13.31
CA LYS A 79 9.48 6.44 -14.09
C LYS A 79 9.68 4.95 -13.77
N LYS A 80 9.12 4.45 -12.67
CA LYS A 80 9.34 3.07 -12.18
C LYS A 80 8.16 2.15 -12.40
N THR A 81 7.03 2.65 -12.91
CA THR A 81 5.84 1.85 -13.18
C THR A 81 5.22 2.32 -14.50
N ALA A 82 5.78 1.81 -15.60
CA ALA A 82 5.16 1.79 -16.91
C ALA A 82 4.80 0.33 -17.24
#